data_AF-A0A0U1QRQ8-F1
#
_entry.id   AF-A0A0U1QRQ8-F1
#
_cell.length_a   1.000
_cell.length_b   1.000
_cell.length_c   1.000
_cell.angle_alpha   90.00
_cell.angle_beta   90.00
_cell.angle_gamma   90.00
#
_symmetry.space_group_name_H-M   'P 1'
#
loop_
_entity.id
_entity.type
_entity.pdbx_description
1 polymer ?
#
loop_
_entity_poly.entity_id
_entity_poly.type
_entity_poly.pdbx_seq_one_letter_code
_entity_poly.pdbx_strand_id
1 'polypeptide(L)'
;MKKTLRALFIIAVLVLGGCANQEDKAYDQEMEKGQAALVSKDYDAAAGAFKKALTHKEKDHQATLLLAQTNNFIHAKRSINQPEQTKRLLNLVINQEKGSAVLKKDAVALKKQVVTMREGSVTKASAASSSTSSSEASSEESSSSAVNHSDETSASAAPSSSSSKASHSSSSTLDVQAQQKEAELAVIQAAGYSANEVYIDTRDDGAYYSMELRENHKNDSAADPDTAPSIGFFRYYKNSGKIMQLDVLSNKYKEVKD
;
A
#
# COMPACT_ATOMS: atom_id res chain seq x y z
N MET A 1 20.50 -73.09 8.41
CA MET A 1 20.84 -71.67 8.20
C MET A 1 19.63 -70.81 8.57
N LYS A 2 19.55 -70.18 9.76
CA LYS A 2 18.35 -69.41 10.21
C LYS A 2 18.61 -68.20 11.14
N LYS A 3 19.87 -67.73 11.31
CA LYS A 3 20.23 -66.72 12.33
C LYS A 3 20.69 -65.34 11.79
N THR A 4 21.06 -65.23 10.52
CA THR A 4 21.62 -63.98 9.94
C THR A 4 20.57 -62.94 9.54
N LEU A 5 19.32 -63.34 9.28
CA LEU A 5 18.30 -62.47 8.68
C LEU A 5 17.77 -61.35 9.61
N ARG A 6 18.01 -61.42 10.93
CA ARG A 6 17.57 -60.36 11.88
C ARG A 6 18.56 -59.22 12.06
N ALA A 7 19.82 -59.35 11.65
CA ALA A 7 20.80 -58.26 11.75
C ALA A 7 20.52 -57.14 10.72
N LEU A 8 20.09 -57.51 9.51
CA LEU A 8 19.89 -56.57 8.40
C LEU A 8 18.76 -55.55 8.66
N PHE A 9 17.74 -55.94 9.43
CA PHE A 9 16.54 -55.12 9.64
C PHE A 9 16.71 -54.01 10.70
N ILE A 10 17.73 -54.09 11.55
CA ILE A 10 18.00 -53.06 12.58
C ILE A 10 18.80 -51.90 11.99
N ILE A 11 19.70 -52.18 11.03
CA ILE A 11 20.53 -51.16 10.36
C ILE A 11 19.68 -50.24 9.46
N ALA A 12 18.62 -50.78 8.84
CA ALA A 12 17.73 -50.03 7.95
C ALA A 12 16.92 -48.91 8.64
N VAL A 13 16.72 -48.98 9.95
CA VAL A 13 15.90 -48.00 10.70
C VAL A 13 16.71 -46.78 11.15
N LEU A 14 18.03 -46.91 11.28
CA LEU A 14 18.91 -45.87 11.84
C LEU A 14 19.18 -44.68 10.89
N VAL A 15 18.84 -44.80 9.60
CA VAL A 15 19.11 -43.76 8.58
C VAL A 15 18.04 -42.66 8.58
N LEU A 16 16.83 -42.95 9.06
CA LEU A 16 15.67 -42.04 8.96
C LEU A 16 15.67 -40.88 9.99
N GLY A 17 16.59 -40.86 10.95
CA GLY A 17 16.68 -39.81 11.98
C GLY A 17 17.61 -38.64 11.65
N GLY A 18 18.31 -38.66 10.51
CA GLY A 18 19.43 -37.75 10.25
C GLY A 18 19.08 -36.32 9.83
N CYS A 19 17.96 -36.12 9.12
CA CYS A 19 17.73 -34.87 8.38
C CYS A 19 17.27 -33.68 9.25
N ALA A 20 16.37 -33.91 10.21
CA ALA A 20 15.76 -32.84 11.00
C ALA A 20 16.81 -31.96 11.73
N ASN A 21 17.77 -32.61 12.40
CA ASN A 21 18.88 -31.96 13.10
C ASN A 21 19.86 -31.17 12.21
N GLN A 22 19.70 -31.22 10.87
CA GLN A 22 20.50 -30.45 9.92
C GLN A 22 19.73 -29.26 9.33
N GLU A 23 18.42 -29.40 9.12
CA GLU A 23 17.54 -28.28 8.73
C GLU A 23 17.41 -27.26 9.86
N ASP A 24 17.28 -27.71 11.11
CA ASP A 24 17.33 -26.84 12.30
C ASP A 24 18.61 -25.98 12.34
N LYS A 25 19.77 -26.60 12.12
CA LYS A 25 21.07 -25.90 12.14
C LYS A 25 21.23 -24.93 10.97
N ALA A 26 20.74 -25.29 9.79
CA ALA A 26 20.79 -24.41 8.62
C ALA A 26 19.88 -23.18 8.83
N TYR A 27 18.70 -23.38 9.40
CA TYR A 27 17.81 -22.30 9.84
C TYR A 27 18.50 -21.37 10.86
N ASP A 28 19.03 -21.92 11.97
CA ASP A 28 19.66 -21.13 13.02
C ASP A 28 20.86 -20.32 12.48
N GLN A 29 21.67 -20.92 11.60
CA GLN A 29 22.82 -20.26 11.00
C GLN A 29 22.43 -19.09 10.06
N GLU A 30 21.36 -19.22 9.27
CA GLU A 30 20.87 -18.12 8.43
C GLU A 30 20.17 -17.02 9.27
N MET A 31 19.53 -17.37 10.38
CA MET A 31 19.02 -16.40 11.36
C MET A 31 20.13 -15.61 12.06
N GLU A 32 21.24 -16.27 12.43
CA GLU A 32 22.42 -15.61 12.98
C GLU A 32 23.07 -14.66 11.95
N LYS A 33 23.29 -15.13 10.72
CA LYS A 33 23.80 -14.31 9.60
C LYS A 33 22.92 -13.06 9.38
N GLY A 34 21.61 -13.22 9.39
CA GLY A 34 20.67 -12.10 9.25
C GLY A 34 20.80 -11.08 10.37
N GLN A 35 20.88 -11.53 11.63
CA GLN A 35 21.07 -10.63 12.77
C GLN A 35 22.44 -9.93 12.75
N ALA A 36 23.51 -10.63 12.39
CA ALA A 36 24.84 -10.04 12.22
C ALA A 36 24.87 -8.98 11.10
N ALA A 37 24.19 -9.23 9.99
CA ALA A 37 24.06 -8.29 8.88
C ALA A 37 23.23 -7.04 9.26
N LEU A 38 22.22 -7.16 10.12
CA LEU A 38 21.55 -5.99 10.71
C LEU A 38 22.48 -5.14 11.59
N VAL A 39 23.43 -5.77 12.31
CA VAL A 39 24.42 -5.06 13.13
C VAL A 39 25.48 -4.37 12.27
N SER A 40 25.94 -5.00 11.18
CA SER A 40 26.85 -4.39 10.20
C SER A 40 26.19 -3.35 9.29
N LYS A 41 24.85 -3.24 9.33
CA LYS A 41 24.00 -2.37 8.49
C LYS A 41 23.97 -2.77 7.01
N ASP A 42 24.25 -4.03 6.72
CA ASP A 42 23.98 -4.65 5.42
C ASP A 42 22.56 -5.24 5.42
N TYR A 43 21.58 -4.37 5.24
CA TYR A 43 20.16 -4.72 5.32
C TYR A 43 19.73 -5.64 4.18
N ASP A 44 20.28 -5.45 2.98
CA ASP A 44 19.97 -6.28 1.82
C ASP A 44 20.54 -7.71 2.00
N ALA A 45 21.74 -7.88 2.59
CA ALA A 45 22.22 -9.19 3.01
C ALA A 45 21.40 -9.78 4.16
N ALA A 46 20.96 -8.97 5.13
CA ALA A 46 20.10 -9.43 6.22
C ALA A 46 18.76 -9.99 5.72
N ALA A 47 18.09 -9.28 4.80
CA ALA A 47 16.88 -9.76 4.14
C ALA A 47 17.14 -11.05 3.35
N GLY A 48 18.28 -11.13 2.64
CA GLY A 48 18.70 -12.36 1.96
C GLY A 48 18.87 -13.56 2.90
N ALA A 49 19.43 -13.35 4.09
CA ALA A 49 19.62 -14.40 5.10
C ALA A 49 18.30 -14.82 5.76
N PHE A 50 17.44 -13.87 6.17
CA PHE A 50 16.11 -14.21 6.72
C PHE A 50 15.23 -14.93 5.68
N LYS A 51 15.34 -14.59 4.38
CA LYS A 51 14.67 -15.33 3.30
C LYS A 51 15.19 -16.77 3.17
N LYS A 52 16.49 -17.02 3.37
CA LYS A 52 17.06 -18.38 3.39
C LYS A 52 16.65 -19.17 4.63
N ALA A 53 16.57 -18.54 5.80
CA ALA A 53 16.02 -19.18 6.99
C ALA A 53 14.60 -19.72 6.73
N LEU A 54 13.75 -18.93 6.04
CA LEU A 54 12.42 -19.41 5.61
C LEU A 54 12.46 -20.57 4.60
N THR A 55 13.54 -20.78 3.82
CA THR A 55 13.68 -22.00 2.99
C THR A 55 13.99 -23.26 3.80
N HIS A 56 14.33 -23.13 5.09
CA HIS A 56 14.48 -24.24 6.04
C HIS A 56 13.28 -24.37 6.98
N LYS A 57 12.59 -23.25 7.29
CA LYS A 57 11.36 -23.23 8.10
C LYS A 57 10.36 -22.22 7.54
N GLU A 58 9.63 -22.61 6.51
CA GLU A 58 8.69 -21.74 5.74
C GLU A 58 7.65 -21.03 6.61
N LYS A 59 7.30 -21.62 7.75
CA LYS A 59 6.25 -21.14 8.66
C LYS A 59 6.81 -20.53 9.95
N ASP A 60 8.12 -20.24 10.01
CA ASP A 60 8.69 -19.58 11.18
C ASP A 60 8.27 -18.11 11.25
N HIS A 61 7.62 -17.78 12.36
CA HIS A 61 7.06 -16.45 12.61
C HIS A 61 8.15 -15.38 12.86
N GLN A 62 9.26 -15.73 13.49
CA GLN A 62 10.35 -14.80 13.79
C GLN A 62 11.15 -14.46 12.52
N ALA A 63 11.46 -15.45 11.68
CA ALA A 63 12.11 -15.23 10.38
C ALA A 63 11.22 -14.38 9.46
N THR A 64 9.91 -14.67 9.41
CA THR A 64 8.92 -13.89 8.67
C THR A 64 8.86 -12.43 9.15
N LEU A 65 8.77 -12.22 10.47
CA LEU A 65 8.77 -10.89 11.08
C LEU A 65 10.06 -10.12 10.75
N LEU A 66 11.23 -10.73 10.91
CA LEU A 66 12.52 -10.07 10.68
C LEU A 66 12.73 -9.73 9.20
N LEU A 67 12.31 -10.59 8.27
CA LEU A 67 12.32 -10.30 6.83
C LEU A 67 11.43 -9.10 6.49
N ALA A 68 10.17 -9.11 6.95
CA ALA A 68 9.23 -8.01 6.72
C ALA A 68 9.74 -6.67 7.31
N GLN A 69 10.30 -6.71 8.52
CA GLN A 69 10.87 -5.51 9.17
C GLN A 69 12.07 -4.96 8.38
N THR A 70 12.93 -5.86 7.88
CA THR A 70 14.12 -5.48 7.11
C THR A 70 13.73 -4.88 5.77
N ASN A 71 12.77 -5.48 5.05
CA ASN A 71 12.27 -4.98 3.77
C ASN A 71 11.63 -3.59 3.91
N ASN A 72 10.78 -3.38 4.93
CA ASN A 72 10.21 -2.06 5.23
C ASN A 72 11.29 -0.99 5.48
N PHE A 73 12.39 -1.35 6.14
CA PHE A 73 13.51 -0.43 6.37
C PHE A 73 14.34 -0.16 5.10
N ILE A 74 14.56 -1.18 4.26
CA ILE A 74 15.19 -1.02 2.94
C ILE A 74 14.35 -0.10 2.05
N HIS A 75 13.03 -0.30 2.00
CA HIS A 75 12.11 0.54 1.24
C HIS A 75 12.15 1.99 1.75
N ALA A 76 12.13 2.20 3.07
CA ALA A 76 12.26 3.54 3.65
C ALA A 76 13.59 4.24 3.28
N LYS A 77 14.71 3.51 3.20
CA LYS A 77 15.99 4.06 2.73
C LYS A 77 15.94 4.45 1.25
N ARG A 78 15.26 3.67 0.40
CA ARG A 78 15.13 3.94 -1.05
C ARG A 78 14.17 5.11 -1.31
N SER A 79 13.11 5.22 -0.51
CA SER A 79 12.07 6.25 -0.60
C SER A 79 12.43 7.61 0.02
N ILE A 80 13.68 7.85 0.44
CA ILE A 80 14.08 9.00 1.28
C ILE A 80 13.60 10.38 0.78
N ASN A 81 13.50 10.57 -0.53
CA ASN A 81 13.02 11.79 -1.19
C ASN A 81 11.49 11.99 -1.11
N GLN A 82 10.75 10.94 -0.72
CA GLN A 82 9.32 10.96 -0.40
C GLN A 82 9.16 10.90 1.14
N PRO A 83 9.19 12.06 1.83
CA PRO A 83 9.30 12.09 3.29
C PRO A 83 8.12 11.44 4.03
N GLU A 84 6.90 11.55 3.52
CA GLU A 84 5.73 10.94 4.18
C GLU A 84 5.63 9.43 3.94
N GLN A 85 5.96 8.94 2.73
CA GLN A 85 6.09 7.50 2.47
C GLN A 85 7.19 6.90 3.36
N THR A 86 8.34 7.57 3.47
CA THR A 86 9.43 7.16 4.35
C THR A 86 9.01 7.12 5.81
N LYS A 87 8.32 8.16 6.32
CA LYS A 87 7.79 8.16 7.70
C LYS A 87 6.81 7.01 7.94
N ARG A 88 5.93 6.69 6.98
CA ARG A 88 5.00 5.54 7.08
C ARG A 88 5.78 4.22 7.20
N LEU A 89 6.70 3.95 6.27
CA LEU A 89 7.52 2.74 6.27
C LEU A 89 8.36 2.60 7.55
N LEU A 90 8.97 3.70 8.04
CA LEU A 90 9.71 3.69 9.31
C LEU A 90 8.82 3.48 10.53
N ASN A 91 7.56 3.94 10.52
CA ASN A 91 6.61 3.62 11.59
C ASN A 91 6.32 2.11 11.65
N LEU A 92 6.22 1.42 10.51
CA LEU A 92 6.08 -0.04 10.48
C LEU A 92 7.29 -0.71 11.16
N VAL A 93 8.51 -0.33 10.76
CA VAL A 93 9.77 -0.85 11.34
C VAL A 93 9.85 -0.62 12.85
N ILE A 94 9.44 0.56 13.33
CA ILE A 94 9.48 0.94 14.75
C ILE A 94 8.41 0.20 15.56
N ASN A 95 7.17 0.14 15.05
CA ASN A 95 6.02 -0.34 15.80
C ASN A 95 5.91 -1.88 15.81
N GLN A 96 6.46 -2.57 14.80
CA GLN A 96 6.36 -4.03 14.70
C GLN A 96 6.83 -4.75 15.98
N GLU A 97 5.93 -5.45 16.66
CA GLU A 97 6.27 -6.20 17.87
C GLU A 97 7.21 -7.38 17.57
N LYS A 98 8.02 -7.75 18.57
CA LYS A 98 8.99 -8.87 18.53
C LYS A 98 10.05 -8.81 17.40
N GLY A 99 10.09 -7.74 16.60
CA GLY A 99 11.15 -7.45 15.63
C GLY A 99 12.47 -7.00 16.26
N SER A 100 13.52 -6.89 15.43
CA SER A 100 14.87 -6.46 15.82
C SER A 100 14.90 -5.06 16.42
N ALA A 101 15.46 -4.95 17.62
CA ALA A 101 15.73 -3.67 18.28
C ALA A 101 16.78 -2.82 17.52
N VAL A 102 17.67 -3.44 16.75
CA VAL A 102 18.67 -2.74 15.93
C VAL A 102 17.97 -1.96 14.81
N LEU A 103 17.04 -2.62 14.10
CA LEU A 103 16.21 -1.97 13.08
C LEU A 103 15.33 -0.86 13.67
N LYS A 104 14.71 -1.07 14.84
CA LYS A 104 13.93 -0.02 15.51
C LYS A 104 14.76 1.22 15.81
N LYS A 105 15.98 1.04 16.35
CA LYS A 105 16.91 2.14 16.64
C LYS A 105 17.30 2.90 15.38
N ASP A 106 17.69 2.20 14.32
CA ASP A 106 18.15 2.86 13.09
C ASP A 106 16.99 3.45 12.27
N ALA A 107 15.75 2.94 12.43
CA ALA A 107 14.53 3.56 11.93
C ALA A 107 14.16 4.85 12.67
N VAL A 108 14.29 4.91 14.00
CA VAL A 108 14.15 6.18 14.76
C VAL A 108 15.19 7.20 14.30
N ALA A 109 16.45 6.76 14.08
CA ALA A 109 17.52 7.63 13.59
C ALA A 109 17.23 8.18 12.19
N LEU A 110 16.82 7.33 11.23
CA LEU A 110 16.49 7.77 9.87
C LEU A 110 15.24 8.68 9.84
N LYS A 111 14.22 8.35 10.65
CA LYS A 111 13.00 9.17 10.77
C LYS A 111 13.32 10.58 11.27
N LYS A 112 14.28 10.72 12.20
CA LYS A 112 14.75 12.04 12.65
C LYS A 112 15.45 12.82 11.52
N GLN A 113 16.30 12.17 10.72
CA GLN A 113 16.96 12.81 9.57
C GLN A 113 15.94 13.35 8.55
N VAL A 114 14.92 12.54 8.20
CA VAL A 114 13.85 12.94 7.27
C VAL A 114 13.06 14.15 7.74
N VAL A 115 12.78 14.25 9.05
CA VAL A 115 12.11 15.42 9.63
C VAL A 115 13.00 16.67 9.53
N THR A 116 14.25 16.59 10.00
CA THR A 116 15.18 17.74 9.99
C THR A 116 15.54 18.20 8.57
N MET A 117 15.63 17.30 7.59
CA MET A 117 15.80 17.66 6.17
C MET A 117 14.60 18.45 5.62
N ARG A 118 13.38 18.19 6.10
CA ARG A 118 12.17 18.94 5.69
C ARG A 118 12.07 20.29 6.40
N GLU A 119 12.43 20.36 7.68
CA GLU A 119 12.50 21.62 8.44
C GLU A 119 13.56 22.58 7.84
N GLY A 120 14.73 22.07 7.47
CA GLY A 120 15.81 22.85 6.85
C GLY A 120 15.58 23.28 5.40
N SER A 121 14.55 22.76 4.72
CA SER A 121 14.18 23.18 3.35
C SER A 121 13.06 24.22 3.35
N VAL A 122 12.13 24.18 4.32
CA VAL A 122 11.08 25.20 4.50
C VAL A 122 11.67 26.60 4.76
N THR A 123 12.73 26.69 5.58
CA THR A 123 13.40 27.97 5.88
C THR A 123 14.11 28.59 4.68
N LYS A 124 14.44 27.81 3.64
CA LYS A 124 15.03 28.34 2.39
C LYS A 124 13.98 28.73 1.35
N ALA A 125 12.82 28.07 1.34
CA ALA A 125 11.72 28.40 0.43
C ALA A 125 11.08 29.76 0.78
N SER A 126 10.92 30.07 2.07
CA SER A 126 10.24 31.29 2.54
C SER A 126 11.02 32.61 2.33
N ALA A 127 12.21 32.57 1.70
CA ALA A 127 13.06 33.73 1.43
C ALA A 127 13.13 34.12 -0.05
N ALA A 128 12.38 33.43 -0.93
CA ALA A 128 12.49 33.57 -2.39
C ALA A 128 11.26 34.19 -3.08
N SER A 129 10.25 34.63 -2.31
CA SER A 129 8.92 35.01 -2.82
C SER A 129 8.48 36.46 -2.50
N SER A 130 9.43 37.36 -2.22
CA SER A 130 9.14 38.75 -1.79
C SER A 130 9.87 39.83 -2.61
N SER A 131 9.89 39.66 -3.93
CA SER A 131 10.25 40.68 -4.95
C SER A 131 9.79 40.14 -6.32
N THR A 132 9.08 40.86 -7.20
CA THR A 132 8.78 42.31 -7.24
C THR A 132 7.53 42.57 -8.10
N SER A 133 6.70 43.55 -7.75
CA SER A 133 5.90 44.31 -8.72
C SER A 133 6.81 45.31 -9.44
N SER A 134 6.56 45.88 -10.63
CA SER A 134 5.35 46.02 -11.48
C SER A 134 5.79 45.86 -12.98
N SER A 135 5.05 46.11 -14.07
CA SER A 135 3.90 46.98 -14.37
C SER A 135 3.32 46.75 -15.79
N GLU A 136 2.03 47.05 -15.99
CA GLU A 136 1.43 47.72 -17.16
C GLU A 136 1.62 47.20 -18.62
N ALA A 137 0.49 46.78 -19.20
CA ALA A 137 -0.13 47.27 -20.45
C ALA A 137 0.23 46.75 -21.87
N SER A 138 -0.86 46.64 -22.64
CA SER A 138 -1.03 46.69 -24.11
C SER A 138 -1.08 45.39 -24.96
N SER A 139 -2.12 45.40 -25.81
CA SER A 139 -2.51 44.69 -27.03
C SER A 139 -1.46 43.91 -27.86
N GLU A 140 -1.80 42.98 -28.78
CA GLU A 140 -3.06 42.51 -29.44
C GLU A 140 -2.82 41.07 -30.00
N GLU A 141 -3.66 40.31 -30.72
CA GLU A 141 -4.95 40.49 -31.44
C GLU A 141 -5.65 39.10 -31.61
N SER A 142 -6.93 39.08 -32.03
CA SER A 142 -7.62 38.04 -32.85
C SER A 142 -7.61 36.56 -32.44
N SER A 143 -8.80 36.06 -32.05
CA SER A 143 -9.63 35.22 -32.96
C SER A 143 -10.94 34.80 -32.28
N SER A 144 -12.09 35.26 -32.78
CA SER A 144 -13.42 34.88 -32.28
C SER A 144 -14.29 34.27 -33.39
N SER A 145 -15.00 33.19 -33.06
CA SER A 145 -15.93 32.51 -33.98
C SER A 145 -17.06 31.80 -33.22
N ALA A 146 -17.94 32.61 -32.64
CA ALA A 146 -19.23 32.16 -32.13
C ALA A 146 -20.35 32.81 -32.95
N VAL A 147 -21.28 32.01 -33.46
CA VAL A 147 -22.44 32.49 -34.23
C VAL A 147 -23.65 32.76 -33.33
N ASN A 148 -24.53 33.64 -33.81
CA ASN A 148 -25.54 34.34 -33.04
C ASN A 148 -26.72 33.47 -32.55
N HIS A 149 -27.33 33.91 -31.42
CA HIS A 149 -28.77 34.16 -31.18
C HIS A 149 -29.87 33.29 -31.85
N SER A 150 -31.06 33.07 -31.26
CA SER A 150 -31.68 33.63 -30.03
C SER A 150 -33.00 32.89 -29.71
N ASP A 151 -33.31 32.73 -28.43
CA ASP A 151 -34.68 32.70 -27.84
C ASP A 151 -35.70 31.64 -28.37
N GLU A 152 -36.87 31.37 -27.77
CA GLU A 152 -37.64 32.07 -26.72
C GLU A 152 -38.40 31.10 -25.77
N THR A 153 -38.64 31.57 -24.54
CA THR A 153 -39.77 31.32 -23.58
C THR A 153 -40.56 29.99 -23.42
N SER A 154 -40.87 29.72 -22.13
CA SER A 154 -42.13 29.15 -21.58
C SER A 154 -42.48 27.66 -21.74
N ALA A 155 -43.28 27.04 -20.86
CA ALA A 155 -43.56 27.25 -19.43
C ALA A 155 -44.39 26.05 -18.87
N SER A 156 -44.31 25.81 -17.54
CA SER A 156 -45.28 25.08 -16.70
C SER A 156 -45.75 23.66 -17.10
N ALA A 157 -45.49 22.65 -16.25
CA ALA A 157 -46.51 22.09 -15.35
C ALA A 157 -46.09 20.76 -14.68
N ALA A 158 -46.35 20.68 -13.36
CA ALA A 158 -46.57 19.45 -12.59
C ALA A 158 -48.00 19.59 -11.97
N PRO A 159 -48.75 18.54 -11.58
CA PRO A 159 -48.22 17.44 -10.75
C PRO A 159 -48.83 16.02 -10.93
N SER A 160 -48.15 15.05 -10.29
CA SER A 160 -48.69 13.85 -9.62
C SER A 160 -49.74 12.94 -10.28
N SER A 161 -49.41 11.65 -10.44
CA SER A 161 -50.11 10.56 -9.72
C SER A 161 -49.39 9.20 -9.84
N SER A 162 -49.74 8.28 -8.94
CA SER A 162 -49.26 6.88 -8.83
C SER A 162 -49.62 6.03 -10.06
N SER A 163 -48.96 4.92 -10.42
CA SER A 163 -48.54 3.84 -9.52
C SER A 163 -47.63 2.76 -10.17
N SER A 164 -46.86 2.08 -9.32
CA SER A 164 -46.44 0.65 -9.39
C SER A 164 -45.72 0.02 -10.61
N LYS A 165 -44.58 -0.60 -10.27
CA LYS A 165 -43.94 -1.81 -10.84
C LYS A 165 -42.93 -1.68 -11.99
N ALA A 166 -41.88 -2.48 -11.79
CA ALA A 166 -40.77 -2.83 -12.67
C ALA A 166 -41.27 -3.66 -13.91
N SER A 167 -40.50 -3.91 -14.97
CA SER A 167 -39.06 -4.27 -14.91
C SER A 167 -38.19 -3.92 -16.11
N HIS A 168 -36.93 -3.59 -15.75
CA HIS A 168 -35.69 -3.81 -16.50
C HIS A 168 -35.56 -3.19 -17.90
N SER A 169 -35.17 -1.91 -17.92
CA SER A 169 -34.38 -1.35 -19.03
C SER A 169 -32.97 -1.94 -19.03
N SER A 170 -32.46 -2.31 -20.20
CA SER A 170 -31.07 -2.76 -20.41
C SER A 170 -30.05 -1.61 -20.52
N SER A 171 -30.42 -0.37 -20.17
CA SER A 171 -29.58 0.82 -20.35
C SER A 171 -28.69 1.19 -19.15
N SER A 172 -28.82 0.53 -18.00
CA SER A 172 -28.25 1.01 -16.72
C SER A 172 -26.82 0.57 -16.42
N THR A 173 -26.22 -0.33 -17.20
CA THR A 173 -24.91 -0.94 -16.87
C THR A 173 -23.71 -0.07 -17.20
N LEU A 174 -23.80 0.79 -18.23
CA LEU A 174 -22.69 1.64 -18.67
C LEU A 174 -22.46 2.81 -17.71
N ASP A 175 -23.53 3.50 -17.31
CA ASP A 175 -23.44 4.64 -16.37
C ASP A 175 -22.92 4.21 -14.99
N VAL A 176 -23.32 3.02 -14.52
CA VAL A 176 -22.84 2.46 -13.25
C VAL A 176 -21.34 2.14 -13.29
N GLN A 177 -20.82 1.60 -14.41
CA GLN A 177 -19.37 1.38 -14.55
C GLN A 177 -18.58 2.70 -14.66
N ALA A 178 -19.14 3.73 -15.31
CA ALA A 178 -18.52 5.05 -15.36
C ALA A 178 -18.41 5.68 -13.96
N GLN A 179 -19.51 5.70 -13.20
CA GLN A 179 -19.55 6.23 -11.82
C GLN A 179 -18.65 5.44 -10.86
N GLN A 180 -18.60 4.11 -10.99
CA GLN A 180 -17.68 3.27 -10.21
C GLN A 180 -16.23 3.66 -10.50
N LYS A 181 -15.84 3.77 -11.76
CA LYS A 181 -14.46 4.07 -12.16
C LYS A 181 -14.01 5.48 -11.76
N GLU A 182 -14.92 6.46 -11.78
CA GLU A 182 -14.69 7.81 -11.24
C GLU A 182 -14.43 7.76 -9.73
N ALA A 183 -15.27 7.03 -8.98
CA ALA A 183 -15.11 6.83 -7.54
C ALA A 183 -13.78 6.13 -7.19
N GLU A 184 -13.39 5.10 -7.97
CA GLU A 184 -12.12 4.38 -7.79
C GLU A 184 -10.93 5.32 -7.97
N LEU A 185 -10.90 6.12 -9.05
CA LEU A 185 -9.85 7.10 -9.29
C LEU A 185 -9.79 8.16 -8.18
N ALA A 186 -10.93 8.65 -7.71
CA ALA A 186 -10.99 9.63 -6.62
C ALA A 186 -10.43 9.06 -5.30
N VAL A 187 -10.77 7.81 -4.94
CA VAL A 187 -10.23 7.15 -3.73
C VAL A 187 -8.74 6.86 -3.87
N ILE A 188 -8.27 6.43 -5.04
CA ILE A 188 -6.84 6.19 -5.32
C ILE A 188 -6.03 7.48 -5.18
N GLN A 189 -6.54 8.58 -5.74
CA GLN A 189 -5.90 9.91 -5.63
C GLN A 189 -5.90 10.42 -4.18
N ALA A 190 -7.02 10.35 -3.46
CA ALA A 190 -7.13 10.79 -2.07
C ALA A 190 -6.30 9.92 -1.10
N ALA A 191 -6.08 8.64 -1.41
CA ALA A 191 -5.16 7.78 -0.68
C ALA A 191 -3.67 8.14 -0.90
N GLY A 192 -3.37 8.91 -1.97
CA GLY A 192 -2.03 9.36 -2.33
C GLY A 192 -1.28 8.45 -3.30
N TYR A 193 -1.98 7.69 -4.15
CA TYR A 193 -1.42 6.72 -5.09
C TYR A 193 -1.80 7.04 -6.54
N SER A 194 -1.08 6.47 -7.51
CA SER A 194 -1.53 6.39 -8.90
C SER A 194 -2.25 5.05 -9.19
N ALA A 195 -3.13 5.03 -10.19
CA ALA A 195 -3.93 3.85 -10.55
C ALA A 195 -3.12 2.64 -11.06
N ASN A 196 -1.80 2.80 -11.23
CA ASN A 196 -0.86 1.73 -11.53
C ASN A 196 -0.06 1.24 -10.30
N GLU A 197 -0.13 1.91 -9.14
CA GLU A 197 0.57 1.50 -7.91
C GLU A 197 -0.28 0.64 -6.99
N VAL A 198 -1.58 0.47 -7.30
CA VAL A 198 -2.54 -0.26 -6.47
C VAL A 198 -3.40 -1.25 -7.27
N TYR A 199 -3.96 -2.22 -6.56
CA TYR A 199 -5.19 -2.91 -6.94
C TYR A 199 -6.35 -2.35 -6.10
N ILE A 200 -7.58 -2.51 -6.57
CA ILE A 200 -8.78 -2.08 -5.87
C ILE A 200 -9.88 -3.16 -5.98
N ASP A 201 -10.38 -3.65 -4.84
CA ASP A 201 -11.66 -4.38 -4.77
C ASP A 201 -12.76 -3.37 -4.44
N THR A 202 -13.82 -3.34 -5.25
CA THR A 202 -14.92 -2.38 -5.13
C THR A 202 -16.25 -3.11 -4.99
N ARG A 203 -16.94 -2.87 -3.87
CA ARG A 203 -18.29 -3.38 -3.61
C ARG A 203 -19.30 -2.24 -3.56
N ASP A 204 -20.41 -2.41 -4.25
CA ASP A 204 -21.54 -1.48 -4.19
C ASP A 204 -22.44 -1.82 -2.98
N ASP A 205 -22.44 -0.96 -1.97
CA ASP A 205 -23.33 -1.04 -0.78
C ASP A 205 -24.55 -0.09 -0.94
N GLY A 206 -24.93 0.23 -2.18
CA GLY A 206 -26.05 1.08 -2.57
C GLY A 206 -25.75 2.57 -2.42
N ALA A 207 -25.64 3.05 -1.17
CA ALA A 207 -25.45 4.46 -0.84
C ALA A 207 -23.99 4.93 -0.94
N TYR A 208 -23.04 4.00 -0.90
CA TYR A 208 -21.61 4.22 -1.07
C TYR A 208 -20.99 2.99 -1.73
N TYR A 209 -19.81 3.17 -2.33
CA TYR A 209 -18.94 2.05 -2.65
C TYR A 209 -18.01 1.79 -1.46
N SER A 210 -17.92 0.54 -0.98
CA SER A 210 -16.79 0.10 -0.15
C SER A 210 -15.63 -0.29 -1.05
N MET A 211 -14.43 0.18 -0.73
CA MET A 211 -13.22 -0.08 -1.52
C MET A 211 -12.08 -0.56 -0.63
N GLU A 212 -11.40 -1.63 -1.03
CA GLU A 212 -10.11 -2.02 -0.46
C GLU A 212 -8.99 -1.71 -1.46
N LEU A 213 -8.05 -0.85 -1.08
CA LEU A 213 -6.83 -0.62 -1.86
C LEU A 213 -5.75 -1.60 -1.39
N ARG A 214 -5.00 -2.19 -2.33
CA ARG A 214 -3.90 -3.13 -2.08
C ARG A 214 -2.67 -2.76 -2.90
N GLU A 215 -1.45 -3.07 -2.43
CA GLU A 215 -0.22 -2.69 -3.14
C GLU A 215 -0.01 -3.48 -4.46
N ASN A 216 0.36 -2.80 -5.55
CA ASN A 216 0.58 -3.41 -6.87
C ASN A 216 2.08 -3.60 -7.16
N HIS A 217 2.61 -4.77 -6.81
CA HIS A 217 4.01 -5.11 -7.01
C HIS A 217 4.31 -5.55 -8.46
N LYS A 218 4.18 -4.66 -9.45
CA LYS A 218 4.37 -4.97 -10.90
C LYS A 218 5.67 -5.68 -11.30
N ASN A 219 6.68 -5.68 -10.43
CA ASN A 219 7.97 -6.31 -10.66
C ASN A 219 8.09 -7.70 -10.01
N ASP A 220 7.06 -8.19 -9.34
CA ASP A 220 6.98 -9.53 -8.77
C ASP A 220 5.83 -10.32 -9.42
N SER A 221 6.17 -11.31 -10.24
CA SER A 221 5.18 -12.16 -10.92
C SER A 221 4.46 -13.16 -10.00
N ALA A 222 4.78 -13.17 -8.69
CA ALA A 222 4.04 -13.91 -7.67
C ALA A 222 3.09 -13.01 -6.84
N ALA A 223 3.00 -11.71 -7.16
CA ALA A 223 2.09 -10.78 -6.49
C ALA A 223 0.63 -10.95 -6.97
N ASP A 224 -0.04 -11.96 -6.43
CA ASP A 224 -1.47 -12.20 -6.61
C ASP A 224 -2.28 -11.10 -5.89
N PRO A 225 -3.21 -10.37 -6.58
CA PRO A 225 -4.07 -9.36 -5.97
C PRO A 225 -4.83 -9.84 -4.73
N ASP A 226 -5.24 -11.11 -4.68
CA ASP A 226 -5.97 -11.70 -3.56
C ASP A 226 -5.08 -11.88 -2.32
N THR A 227 -3.76 -11.87 -2.50
CA THR A 227 -2.74 -11.95 -1.43
C THR A 227 -2.04 -10.62 -1.14
N ALA A 228 -2.18 -9.63 -2.03
CA ALA A 228 -1.51 -8.34 -1.93
C ALA A 228 -1.91 -7.57 -0.65
N PRO A 229 -0.95 -6.91 0.04
CA PRO A 229 -1.21 -6.29 1.33
C PRO A 229 -2.15 -5.08 1.22
N SER A 230 -3.15 -5.03 2.11
CA SER A 230 -4.13 -3.96 2.22
C SER A 230 -3.48 -2.63 2.62
N ILE A 231 -3.58 -1.63 1.75
CA ILE A 231 -3.23 -0.22 2.02
C ILE A 231 -4.27 0.42 2.95
N GLY A 232 -5.54 0.06 2.77
CA GLY A 232 -6.63 0.53 3.62
C GLY A 232 -8.01 0.28 3.02
N PHE A 233 -9.02 0.41 3.88
CA PHE A 233 -10.43 0.32 3.52
C PHE A 233 -11.05 1.70 3.46
N PHE A 234 -11.82 1.97 2.42
CA PHE A 234 -12.37 3.28 2.09
C PHE A 234 -13.86 3.17 1.76
N ARG A 235 -14.56 4.30 1.86
CA ARG A 235 -15.95 4.47 1.40
C ARG A 235 -16.09 5.74 0.58
N TYR A 236 -16.63 5.60 -0.64
CA TYR A 236 -16.99 6.73 -1.51
C TYR A 236 -18.50 6.92 -1.51
N TYR A 237 -18.99 8.05 -0.97
CA TYR A 237 -20.43 8.33 -0.85
C TYR A 237 -20.97 8.99 -2.12
N LYS A 238 -21.60 8.17 -2.99
CA LYS A 238 -22.06 8.53 -4.34
C LYS A 238 -22.78 9.89 -4.44
N ASN A 239 -23.69 10.17 -3.50
CA ASN A 239 -24.49 11.40 -3.48
C ASN A 239 -23.71 12.68 -3.12
N SER A 240 -22.41 12.60 -2.82
CA SER A 240 -21.64 13.69 -2.21
C SER A 240 -20.15 13.73 -2.54
N GLY A 241 -19.59 12.73 -3.23
CA GLY A 241 -18.15 12.59 -3.47
C GLY A 241 -17.28 12.33 -2.23
N LYS A 242 -17.85 12.37 -1.00
CA LYS A 242 -17.07 12.23 0.25
C LYS A 242 -16.35 10.89 0.33
N ILE A 243 -15.06 10.95 0.61
CA ILE A 243 -14.17 9.81 0.81
C ILE A 243 -13.89 9.66 2.31
N MET A 244 -14.14 8.47 2.84
CA MET A 244 -13.85 8.14 4.24
C MET A 244 -12.88 6.95 4.29
N GLN A 245 -11.77 7.04 5.03
CA GLN A 245 -10.85 5.92 5.29
C GLN A 245 -11.12 5.30 6.67
N LEU A 246 -11.03 3.98 6.77
CA LEU A 246 -11.07 3.26 8.04
C LEU A 246 -9.77 3.47 8.83
N ASP A 247 -9.87 4.18 9.95
CA ASP A 247 -8.82 4.14 10.98
C ASP A 247 -8.95 2.83 11.78
N VAL A 248 -8.08 1.87 11.45
CA VAL A 248 -8.00 0.55 12.09
C VAL A 248 -7.70 0.59 13.59
N LEU A 249 -7.12 1.68 14.11
CA LEU A 249 -6.83 1.81 15.56
C LEU A 249 -8.06 2.25 16.37
N SER A 250 -8.98 3.02 15.78
CA SER A 250 -10.23 3.42 16.43
C SER A 250 -11.46 2.68 15.91
N ASN A 251 -11.28 1.78 14.93
CA ASN A 251 -12.31 1.09 14.16
C ASN A 251 -13.43 2.02 13.67
N LYS A 252 -13.03 3.20 13.16
CA LYS A 252 -13.95 4.25 12.70
C LYS A 252 -13.50 4.83 11.37
N TYR A 253 -14.47 5.04 10.50
CA TYR A 253 -14.28 5.80 9.27
C TYR A 253 -14.06 7.28 9.59
N LYS A 254 -13.03 7.88 8.99
CA LYS A 254 -12.66 9.30 9.10
C LYS A 254 -12.59 9.90 7.70
N GLU A 255 -13.02 11.14 7.56
CA GLU A 255 -12.97 11.86 6.29
C GLU A 255 -11.52 12.06 5.84
N VAL A 256 -11.21 11.62 4.63
CA VAL A 256 -9.95 11.93 3.97
C VAL A 256 -10.02 13.39 3.53
N LYS A 257 -8.97 14.15 3.81
CA LYS A 257 -8.85 15.55 3.38
C LYS A 257 -7.79 15.64 2.30
N ASP A 258 -8.16 16.33 1.23
CA ASP A 258 -7.28 16.79 0.16
C ASP A 258 -6.28 17.85 0.67
#